data_AF-A0AA39MJ14-F1
#
_entry.id   AF-A0AA39MJ14-F1
#
_cell.length_a   1.000
_cell.length_b   1.000
_cell.length_c   1.000
_cell.angle_alpha   90.00
_cell.angle_beta   90.00
_cell.angle_gamma   90.00
#
_symmetry.space_group_name_H-M   'P 1'
#
loop_
_entity.id
_entity.type
_entity.pdbx_description
1 polymer ?
#
loop_
_entity_poly.entity_id
_entity_poly.type
_entity_poly.pdbx_seq_one_letter_code
_entity_poly.pdbx_strand_id
1 'polypeptide(L)' 'MNVFPAGSRVSFFDSNGQLLNGVVQSTSRLSDGTQLVLIKRDSGGTITLPAASVFTINV' A
#
# COMPACT_ATOMS: atom_id res chain seq x y z
N MET A 1 -3.25 -5.54 14.87
CA MET A 1 -3.85 -6.17 13.67
C MET A 1 -3.19 -5.56 12.44
N ASN A 2 -2.64 -6.37 11.53
CA ASN A 2 -2.04 -5.87 10.28
C ASN A 2 -3.16 -5.62 9.27
N VAL A 3 -3.36 -4.35 8.89
CA VAL A 3 -4.44 -3.94 7.99
C VAL A 3 -4.19 -4.38 6.54
N PHE A 4 -2.92 -4.66 6.20
CA PHE A 4 -2.47 -4.98 4.84
C PHE A 4 -1.59 -6.23 4.83
N PRO A 5 -2.15 -7.44 4.86
CA PRO A 5 -1.36 -8.66 4.69
C PRO A 5 -0.71 -8.71 3.30
N ALA A 6 0.44 -9.37 3.20
CA ALA A 6 1.09 -9.61 1.91
C ALA A 6 0.15 -10.40 0.99
N GLY A 7 0.08 -10.00 -0.29
CA GLY A 7 -0.88 -10.53 -1.26
C GLY A 7 -2.20 -9.77 -1.33
N SER A 8 -2.50 -8.87 -0.38
CA SER A 8 -3.72 -8.06 -0.44
C SER A 8 -3.73 -7.10 -1.62
N ARG A 9 -4.91 -6.97 -2.23
CA ARG A 9 -5.19 -5.99 -3.27
C ARG A 9 -5.49 -4.63 -2.66
N VAL A 10 -4.82 -3.60 -3.16
CA VAL A 10 -4.94 -2.24 -2.61
C VAL A 10 -4.99 -1.19 -3.71
N SER A 11 -5.59 -0.05 -3.37
CA SER A 11 -5.57 1.18 -4.17
C SER A 11 -4.92 2.33 -3.38
N PHE A 12 -4.39 3.31 -4.09
CA PHE A 12 -3.81 4.54 -3.53
C PHE A 12 -3.79 5.64 -4.60
N PHE A 13 -3.70 6.90 -4.18
CA PHE A 13 -3.57 8.03 -5.11
C PHE A 13 -2.09 8.36 -5.38
N ASP A 14 -1.75 8.68 -6.62
CA ASP A 14 -0.46 9.28 -6.96
C ASP A 14 -0.47 10.80 -6.72
N SER A 15 0.68 11.46 -6.96
CA SER A 15 0.80 12.92 -6.80
C SER A 15 -0.06 13.73 -7.78
N ASN A 16 -0.56 13.10 -8.85
CA ASN A 16 -1.45 13.72 -9.84
C ASN A 16 -2.93 13.50 -9.49
N GLY A 17 -3.24 12.82 -8.38
CA GLY A 17 -4.60 12.48 -7.98
C GLY A 17 -5.18 11.29 -8.74
N GLN A 18 -4.37 10.50 -9.44
CA GLN A 18 -4.82 9.31 -10.14
C GLN A 18 -4.91 8.13 -9.17
N LEU A 19 -6.03 7.40 -9.22
CA LEU A 19 -6.20 6.17 -8.45
C LEU A 19 -5.42 5.03 -9.13
N LEU A 20 -4.42 4.52 -8.43
CA LEU A 20 -3.58 3.40 -8.86
C LEU A 20 -3.86 2.16 -8.00
N ASN A 21 -3.55 0.99 -8.55
CA ASN A 21 -3.75 -0.30 -7.91
C ASN A 21 -2.43 -1.08 -7.82
N GLY A 22 -2.37 -2.00 -6.86
CA GLY A 22 -1.22 -2.86 -6.66
C GLY A 22 -1.49 -4.00 -5.68
N VAL A 23 -0.44 -4.74 -5.38
CA VAL A 23 -0.44 -5.85 -4.42
C VAL A 23 0.57 -5.56 -3.33
N VAL A 24 0.16 -5.74 -2.07
CA VAL A 24 1.05 -5.61 -0.91
C VAL A 24 2.13 -6.69 -0.97
N GLN A 25 3.40 -6.31 -0.92
CA GLN A 25 4.52 -7.24 -0.80
C GLN A 25 4.89 -7.48 0.66
N SER A 26 4.94 -6.41 1.46
CA SER A 26 5.29 -6.48 2.87
C SER A 26 4.84 -5.22 3.60
N THR A 27 4.90 -5.27 4.93
CA THR A 27 4.69 -4.10 5.78
C THR A 27 5.80 -4.00 6.81
N SER A 28 6.19 -2.78 7.15
CA SER A 28 7.12 -2.49 8.25
C SER A 28 6.52 -1.42 9.18
N ARG A 29 7.12 -1.23 10.34
CA ARG A 29 6.76 -0.16 11.27
C ARG A 29 7.98 0.66 11.60
N LEU A 30 7.83 1.98 11.55
CA LEU A 30 8.80 2.92 12.07
C LEU A 30 8.76 2.94 13.61
N SER A 31 9.78 3.52 14.23
CA SER A 31 9.89 3.64 15.69
C SER A 31 8.76 4.46 16.32
N ASP A 32 8.15 5.37 15.55
CA ASP A 32 6.99 6.17 15.95
C ASP A 32 5.65 5.44 15.83
N GLY A 33 5.66 4.18 15.37
CA GLY A 33 4.48 3.35 15.18
C GLY A 33 3.83 3.47 13.79
N THR A 34 4.27 4.38 12.93
CA THR A 34 3.77 4.50 11.55
C THR A 34 4.01 3.20 10.79
N GLN A 35 2.92 2.61 10.27
CA GLN A 35 3.02 1.42 9.42
C GLN A 35 3.27 1.84 7.97
N LEU A 36 4.33 1.32 7.37
CA LEU A 36 4.63 1.47 5.95
C LEU A 36 4.22 0.21 5.19
N VAL A 37 3.72 0.38 3.99
CA VAL A 37 3.26 -0.69 3.10
C VAL A 37 4.07 -0.62 1.82
N LEU A 38 4.80 -1.69 1.52
CA LEU A 38 5.48 -1.86 0.24
C LEU A 38 4.49 -2.50 -0.75
N ILE A 39 4.23 -1.83 -1.85
CA ILE A 39 3.23 -2.20 -2.86
C ILE A 39 3.94 -2.42 -4.19
N LYS A 40 3.74 -3.59 -4.81
CA LYS A 40 4.05 -3.81 -6.23
C LYS A 40 2.90 -3.26 -7.06
N ARG A 41 3.15 -2.22 -7.86
CA ARG A 41 2.14 -1.58 -8.70
C ARG A 41 1.83 -2.44 -9.91
N ASP A 42 0.61 -2.36 -10.41
CA ASP A 42 0.22 -3.08 -11.64
C ASP A 42 0.96 -2.58 -12.87
N SER A 43 1.22 -1.27 -12.91
CA SER A 43 2.03 -0.63 -13.96
C SER A 43 3.52 -0.96 -13.86
N GLY A 44 3.92 -1.72 -12.82
CA GLY A 44 5.30 -2.12 -12.58
C GLY A 44 6.03 -1.27 -11.53
N GLY A 45 7.15 -1.83 -11.07
CA GLY A 45 7.93 -1.28 -9.97
C GLY A 45 7.21 -1.36 -8.62
N THR A 46 7.86 -0.78 -7.61
CA THR A 46 7.37 -0.78 -6.22
C THR A 46 7.25 0.63 -5.70
N ILE A 47 6.33 0.83 -4.76
CA ILE A 47 6.17 2.07 -4.00
C ILE A 47 5.96 1.74 -2.53
N THR A 48 6.50 2.58 -1.65
CA THR A 48 6.26 2.48 -0.21
C THR A 48 5.42 3.67 0.23
N LEU A 49 4.28 3.40 0.86
CA LEU A 49 3.36 4.43 1.36
C LEU A 49 3.02 4.18 2.83
N PRO A 50 2.71 5.24 3.60
CA PRO A 50 2.06 5.08 4.89
C PRO A 50 0.73 4.34 4.73
N ALA A 51 0.42 3.42 5.64
CA ALA A 51 -0.81 2.64 5.64
C ALA A 51 -2.08 3.53 5.59
N ALA A 52 -2.01 4.74 6.15
CA ALA A 52 -3.11 5.72 6.13
C ALA A 52 -3.45 6.25 4.72
N SER A 53 -2.56 6.07 3.73
CA SER A 53 -2.76 6.50 2.34
C SER A 53 -3.19 5.36 1.40
N VAL A 54 -3.46 4.17 1.96
CA VAL A 54 -3.75 2.94 1.21
C VAL A 54 -5.15 2.46 1.52
N PHE A 55 -5.90 2.03 0.51
CA PHE A 55 -7.27 1.55 0.63
C PHE A 55 -7.34 0.07 0.25
N THR A 56 -7.99 -0.74 1.08
CA THR A 56 -8.26 -2.15 0.75
C THR A 56 -9.36 -2.23 -0.30
N ILE A 57 -9.16 -3.03 -1.35
CA ILE A 57 -10.24 -3.34 -2.29
C ILE A 57 -10.99 -4.55 -1.74
N ASN A 58 -12.21 -4.35 -1.24
CA ASN A 58 -13.11 -5.47 -0.98
C ASN A 58 -13.71 -5.90 -2.33
N VAL A 59 -13.42 -7.13 -2.73
CA VAL A 59 -14.07 -7.80 -3.88
C VAL A 59 -15.16 -8.70 -3.35
#